data_AF-A0AB73PUD0-F1
#
_entry.id   AF-A0AB73PUD0-F1
#
_cell.length_a   1.000
_cell.length_b   1.000
_cell.length_c   1.000
_cell.angle_alpha   90.00
_cell.angle_beta   90.00
_cell.angle_gamma   90.00
#
_symmetry.space_group_name_H-M   'P 1'
#
loop_
_entity.id
_entity.type
_entity.pdbx_description
1 polymer ?
#
loop_
_entity_poly.entity_id
_entity_poly.type
_entity_poly.pdbx_seq_one_letter_code
_entity_poly.pdbx_strand_id
1 'polypeptide(L)' 'QYIWKQWKKFKTKVTNLQKLGLSQRDAYVFASTRKGYWRTAHSKTLSYSLTNRKLKQLGLMNMSKTLQSIQCD' A
#
# COMPACT_ATOMS: atom_id res chain seq x y z
N GLN A 1 6.14 -4.18 -1.53
CA GLN A 1 6.51 -5.35 -0.69
C GLN A 1 6.55 -5.03 0.81
N TYR A 2 7.16 -3.91 1.24
CA TYR A 2 7.35 -3.55 2.66
C TYR A 2 6.04 -3.45 3.47
N ILE A 3 5.07 -2.66 3.00
CA ILE A 3 3.80 -2.42 3.70
C ILE A 3 3.05 -3.73 4.01
N TRP A 4 2.95 -4.61 3.01
CA TRP A 4 2.27 -5.89 3.17
C TRP A 4 3.02 -6.86 4.10
N LYS A 5 4.36 -6.75 4.17
CA LYS A 5 5.18 -7.50 5.14
C LYS A 5 5.01 -6.98 6.57
N GLN A 6 4.75 -5.69 6.76
CA GLN A 6 4.46 -5.12 8.09
C GLN A 6 3.13 -5.64 8.65
N TRP A 7 2.13 -5.87 7.79
CA TRP A 7 0.82 -6.37 8.21
C TRP A 7 0.83 -7.89 8.36
N LYS A 8 1.46 -8.40 9.42
CA LYS A 8 1.55 -9.86 9.65
C LYS A 8 0.21 -10.50 9.99
N LYS A 9 -0.58 -9.86 10.85
CA LYS A 9 -1.86 -10.42 11.33
C LYS A 9 -2.99 -10.15 10.33
N PHE A 10 -3.85 -11.14 10.13
CA PHE A 10 -5.01 -11.03 9.23
C PHE A 10 -5.92 -9.85 9.61
N LYS A 11 -6.26 -9.70 10.90
CA LYS A 11 -7.08 -8.59 11.40
C LYS A 11 -6.47 -7.23 11.04
N THR A 12 -5.15 -7.08 11.16
CA THR A 12 -4.42 -5.85 10.81
C THR A 12 -4.44 -5.57 9.32
N LYS A 13 -4.36 -6.61 8.46
CA LYS A 13 -4.51 -6.44 7.01
C LYS A 13 -5.89 -5.90 6.68
N VAL A 14 -6.95 -6.49 7.24
CA VAL A 14 -8.33 -6.07 7.00
C VAL A 14 -8.56 -4.62 7.43
N THR A 15 -8.16 -4.25 8.65
CA THR A 15 -8.36 -2.89 9.16
C THR A 15 -7.58 -1.86 8.36
N ASN A 16 -6.34 -2.15 7.97
CA ASN A 16 -5.56 -1.23 7.15
C ASN A 16 -6.08 -1.12 5.72
N LEU A 17 -6.55 -2.21 5.12
CA LEU A 17 -7.21 -2.18 3.81
C LEU A 17 -8.49 -1.32 3.85
N GLN A 18 -9.30 -1.44 4.90
CA GLN A 18 -10.48 -0.58 5.10
C GLN A 18 -10.09 0.89 5.26
N LYS A 19 -9.06 1.20 6.05
CA LYS A 19 -8.51 2.56 6.19
C LYS A 19 -8.01 3.12 4.85
N LEU A 20 -7.55 2.26 3.95
CA LEU A 20 -7.16 2.66 2.60
C LEU A 20 -8.36 2.86 1.65
N GLY A 21 -9.59 2.61 2.08
CA GLY A 21 -10.81 2.86 1.33
C GLY A 21 -11.41 1.62 0.63
N LEU A 22 -10.97 0.41 0.97
CA LEU A 22 -11.65 -0.81 0.51
C LEU A 22 -12.93 -1.06 1.29
N SER A 23 -13.93 -1.63 0.62
CA SER A 23 -15.12 -2.17 1.28
C SER A 23 -14.73 -3.28 2.27
N GLN A 24 -15.53 -3.51 3.30
CA GLN A 24 -15.27 -4.57 4.28
C GLN A 24 -15.15 -5.96 3.64
N ARG A 25 -16.02 -6.26 2.65
CA ARG A 25 -16.00 -7.54 1.92
C ARG A 25 -14.70 -7.69 1.13
N ASP A 26 -14.33 -6.68 0.35
CA ASP A 26 -13.12 -6.73 -0.48
C ASP A 26 -11.86 -6.79 0.38
N ALA A 27 -11.82 -6.04 1.48
CA ALA A 27 -10.72 -6.08 2.44
C ALA A 27 -10.51 -7.50 3.01
N TYR A 28 -11.59 -8.21 3.31
CA TYR A 28 -11.53 -9.59 3.81
C TYR A 28 -10.99 -10.56 2.75
N VAL A 29 -11.48 -10.46 1.51
CA VAL A 29 -11.04 -11.29 0.37
C VAL A 29 -9.56 -11.03 0.03
N PHE A 30 -9.14 -9.77 0.05
CA PHE A 30 -7.74 -9.42 -0.23
C PHE A 30 -6.80 -9.79 0.92
N ALA A 31 -7.24 -9.67 2.17
CA ALA A 31 -6.44 -10.06 3.32
C ALA A 31 -6.22 -11.59 3.40
N SER A 32 -7.18 -12.39 2.92
CA SER A 32 -7.13 -13.87 2.95
C SER A 32 -6.40 -14.46 1.74
N THR A 33 -5.87 -13.63 0.86
CA THR A 33 -5.19 -14.11 -0.34
C THR A 33 -3.99 -15.01 -0.02
N ARG A 34 -3.90 -16.15 -0.71
CA ARG A 34 -2.75 -17.07 -0.68
C ARG A 34 -1.63 -16.66 -1.64
N LYS A 35 -1.80 -15.53 -2.34
CA LYS A 35 -0.80 -15.01 -3.28
C LYS A 35 0.43 -14.50 -2.51
N GLY A 36 1.62 -14.77 -3.06
CA GLY A 36 2.88 -14.27 -2.52
C GLY A 36 2.95 -12.74 -2.50
N TYR A 37 3.82 -12.20 -1.64
CA TYR A 37 3.89 -10.76 -1.36
C TYR A 37 4.12 -9.88 -2.59
N TRP A 38 4.94 -10.35 -3.54
CA TRP A 38 5.22 -9.62 -4.77
C TRP A 38 3.94 -9.47 -5.61
N ARG A 39 3.24 -10.59 -5.87
CA ARG A 39 2.00 -10.58 -6.64
C ARG A 39 0.92 -9.71 -6.01
N THR A 40 0.82 -9.71 -4.69
CA THR A 40 -0.16 -8.88 -3.96
C THR A 40 0.19 -7.39 -4.02
N ALA A 41 1.47 -7.04 -3.93
CA ALA A 41 1.94 -5.65 -4.05
C ALA A 41 1.66 -5.05 -5.43
N HIS A 42 1.74 -5.84 -6.49
CA HIS A 42 1.45 -5.42 -7.87
C HIS A 42 -0.02 -5.64 -8.29
N SER A 43 -0.91 -5.98 -7.36
CA SER A 43 -2.33 -6.10 -7.68
C SER A 43 -2.95 -4.73 -7.95
N LYS A 44 -3.93 -4.67 -8.87
CA LYS A 44 -4.68 -3.44 -9.18
C LYS A 44 -5.27 -2.80 -7.91
N THR A 45 -5.74 -3.63 -6.99
CA THR A 45 -6.32 -3.20 -5.71
C THR A 45 -5.32 -2.50 -4.80
N LEU A 46 -4.08 -3.01 -4.67
CA LEU A 46 -3.06 -2.31 -3.90
C LEU A 46 -2.59 -1.05 -4.62
N SER A 47 -2.42 -1.10 -5.93
CA SER A 47 -2.01 0.06 -6.73
C SER A 47 -3.02 1.23 -6.61
N TYR A 48 -4.32 0.91 -6.65
CA TYR A 48 -5.38 1.90 -6.45
C TYR A 48 -5.43 2.45 -5.02
N SER A 49 -5.32 1.56 -4.03
CA SER A 49 -5.49 1.93 -2.61
C SER A 49 -4.27 2.66 -2.03
N LEU A 50 -3.04 2.33 -2.44
CA LEU A 50 -1.78 2.94 -2.00
C LEU A 50 -1.27 4.00 -2.99
N THR A 51 -2.04 5.07 -3.14
CA THR A 51 -1.62 6.21 -3.97
C THR A 51 -0.38 6.90 -3.38
N ASN A 52 0.46 7.50 -4.24
CA ASN A 52 1.62 8.32 -3.84
C ASN A 52 1.28 9.38 -2.76
N ARG A 53 0.07 9.95 -2.79
CA ARG A 53 -0.39 10.89 -1.76
C ARG A 53 -0.48 10.26 -0.37
N LYS A 54 -1.08 9.06 -0.26
CA LYS A 54 -1.18 8.33 1.01
C LYS A 54 0.18 7.89 1.50
N LEU A 55 1.07 7.46 0.60
CA LEU A 55 2.45 7.12 0.97
C LEU A 55 3.19 8.32 1.56
N LYS A 56 3.03 9.52 0.98
CA LYS A 56 3.57 10.75 1.56
C LYS A 56 2.98 11.09 2.94
N GLN A 57 1.67 10.90 3.13
CA GLN A 57 1.03 11.08 4.44
C GLN A 57 1.57 10.10 5.49
N LEU A 58 2.01 8.91 5.08
CA LEU A 58 2.70 7.93 5.92
C LEU A 58 4.19 8.29 6.16
N GLY A 59 4.66 9.43 5.66
CA GLY A 59 6.04 9.89 5.82
C GLY A 59 7.04 9.33 4.79
N LEU A 60 6.57 8.61 3.75
CA LEU A 60 7.49 8.16 2.69
C LEU A 60 7.82 9.30 1.72
N MET A 61 9.12 9.58 1.59
CA MET A 61 9.63 10.54 0.61
C MET A 61 9.43 10.03 -0.82
N ASN A 62 9.05 10.94 -1.71
CA ASN A 62 8.97 10.64 -3.13
C ASN A 62 10.31 10.95 -3.79
N MET A 63 11.06 9.89 -4.11
CA MET A 63 12.41 9.98 -4.66
C MET A 63 12.49 10.76 -5.98
N SER A 64 11.46 10.66 -6.84
CA SER A 64 11.45 11.39 -8.12
C SER A 64 11.35 12.89 -7.88
N LYS A 65 10.53 13.34 -6.92
CA LYS A 65 10.44 14.76 -6.57
C LYS A 65 11.70 15.29 -5.91
N THR A 66 12.35 14.50 -5.06
CA THR A 66 13.61 14.92 -4.42
C THR A 66 14.76 15.00 -5.41
N LEU A 67 14.79 14.10 -6.42
CA LEU A 67 15.78 14.20 -7.49
C LEU A 67 15.56 15.43 -8.36
N GLN A 68 14.30 15.74 -8.71
CA GLN A 68 13.96 16.95 -9.46
C GLN A 68 14.38 18.22 -8.71
N SER A 69 14.16 18.31 -7.39
CA SER A 69 14.61 19.49 -6.64
C SER A 69 16.13 19.66 -6.68
N ILE A 70 16.89 18.57 -6.53
CA ILE A 70 18.37 18.60 -6.60
C ILE A 70 18.87 18.97 -7.99
N GLN A 71 18.15 18.57 -9.05
CA GLN A 71 18.53 18.88 -10.44
C GLN A 71 18.11 20.29 -10.88
N CYS A 72 17.19 20.92 -10.17
CA CYS A 72 16.76 22.30 -10.41
C CYS A 72 17.59 23.32 -9.63
N ASP A 73 18.42 22.86 -8.69
CA ASP A 73 19.47 23.62 -8.01
C ASP A 73 20.77 23.61 -8.85
#